data_AF-A0A7S3FIS0-F1
#
_entry.id   AF-A0A7S3FIS0-F1
#
_cell.length_a   1.000
_cell.length_b   1.000
_cell.length_c   1.000
_cell.angle_alpha   90.00
_cell.angle_beta   90.00
_cell.angle_gamma   90.00
#
_symmetry.space_group_name_H-M   'P 1'
#
loop_
_entity.id
_entity.type
_entity.pdbx_description
1 polymer ?
#
loop_
_entity_poly.entity_id
_entity_poly.type
_entity_poly.pdbx_seq_one_letter_code
_entity_poly.pdbx_strand_id
1 'polypeptide(L)'
;QSSGAAVEADGAAALHQRVAREAAARKLISNHANVLLDLTNASETLNIEGRPLTQQFVLRRVAPADRSFADEFLLELARRLLGRCSSVSWRVELGSARAASVWMMASKYLDGRIQSTPDQKPGRTPDMSVEAAAAMKAVMAEMQASAAAMI
;
A
#
# COMPACT_ATOMS: atom_id res chain seq x y z
N GLN A 1 1.22 -17.63 31.20
CA GLN A 1 1.40 -17.76 29.74
C GLN A 1 0.30 -16.92 29.10
N SER A 2 0.63 -15.76 28.55
CA SER A 2 -0.36 -14.85 27.94
C SER A 2 -0.71 -15.39 26.55
N SER A 3 -1.95 -15.88 26.38
CA SER A 3 -2.50 -16.21 25.06
C SER A 3 -2.77 -14.91 24.32
N GLY A 4 -1.74 -14.38 23.63
CA GLY A 4 -1.92 -13.31 22.67
C GLY A 4 -2.94 -13.79 21.63
N ALA A 5 -4.03 -13.05 21.45
CA ALA A 5 -5.05 -13.36 20.45
C ALA A 5 -4.36 -13.65 19.11
N ALA A 6 -4.69 -14.79 18.50
CA ALA A 6 -4.09 -15.18 17.23
C ALA A 6 -4.47 -14.13 16.18
N VAL A 7 -3.50 -13.33 15.76
CA VAL A 7 -3.66 -12.41 14.64
C VAL A 7 -3.66 -13.26 13.37
N GLU A 8 -4.86 -13.61 12.91
CA GLU A 8 -5.07 -14.37 11.69
C GLU A 8 -5.12 -13.44 10.49
N ALA A 9 -4.40 -13.80 9.43
CA ALA A 9 -4.50 -13.11 8.16
C ALA A 9 -5.52 -13.79 7.25
N ASP A 10 -6.18 -12.98 6.44
CA ASP A 10 -7.16 -13.40 5.46
C ASP A 10 -6.65 -13.27 4.04
N GLY A 11 -7.33 -13.98 3.12
CA GLY A 11 -7.16 -13.78 1.69
C GLY A 11 -5.70 -13.92 1.25
N ALA A 12 -5.24 -13.02 0.39
CA ALA A 12 -3.87 -13.00 -0.12
C ALA A 12 -2.82 -12.94 1.01
N ALA A 13 -3.09 -12.23 2.10
CA ALA A 13 -2.17 -12.13 3.23
C ALA A 13 -1.93 -13.50 3.91
N ALA A 14 -2.92 -14.40 3.94
CA ALA A 14 -2.78 -15.72 4.55
C ALA A 14 -1.68 -16.59 3.89
N LEU A 15 -1.35 -16.32 2.63
CA LEU A 15 -0.33 -17.06 1.86
C LEU A 15 1.11 -16.65 2.19
N HIS A 16 1.30 -15.62 3.03
CA HIS A 16 2.61 -15.08 3.37
C HIS A 16 2.91 -15.23 4.86
N GLN A 17 4.20 -15.47 5.17
CA GLN A 17 4.69 -15.55 6.55
C GLN A 17 4.32 -14.31 7.34
N ARG A 18 3.88 -14.50 8.60
CA ARG A 18 3.45 -13.41 9.48
C ARG A 18 4.52 -12.32 9.62
N VAL A 19 5.78 -12.72 9.83
CA VAL A 19 6.90 -11.79 9.99
C VAL A 19 7.08 -10.89 8.76
N ALA A 20 6.96 -11.45 7.55
CA ALA A 20 7.09 -10.69 6.30
C ALA A 20 5.96 -9.65 6.13
N ARG A 21 4.73 -10.05 6.42
CA ARG A 21 3.57 -9.14 6.37
C ARG A 21 3.59 -8.05 7.42
N GLU A 22 3.95 -8.41 8.66
CA GLU A 22 4.11 -7.42 9.72
C GLU A 22 5.22 -6.42 9.39
N ALA A 23 6.34 -6.86 8.80
CA ALA A 23 7.40 -5.97 8.36
C ALA A 23 6.91 -4.99 7.27
N ALA A 24 6.18 -5.48 6.27
CA ALA A 24 5.58 -4.64 5.23
C ALA A 24 4.59 -3.62 5.82
N ALA A 25 3.69 -4.07 6.71
CA ALA A 25 2.73 -3.20 7.37
C ALA A 25 3.42 -2.11 8.21
N ARG A 26 4.38 -2.50 9.07
CA ARG A 26 5.14 -1.56 9.91
C ARG A 26 5.86 -0.51 9.05
N LYS A 27 6.45 -0.93 7.94
CA LYS A 27 7.10 -0.02 6.99
C LYS A 27 6.11 0.99 6.42
N LEU A 28 4.96 0.53 5.93
CA LEU A 28 3.90 1.40 5.41
C LEU A 28 3.41 2.38 6.50
N ILE A 29 3.08 1.87 7.69
CA ILE A 29 2.56 2.68 8.81
C ILE A 29 3.57 3.76 9.22
N SER A 30 4.84 3.39 9.42
CA SER A 30 5.88 4.34 9.84
C SER A 30 6.17 5.45 8.83
N ASN A 31 5.90 5.20 7.55
CA ASN A 31 6.15 6.13 6.45
C ASN A 31 4.85 6.65 5.80
N HIS A 32 3.71 6.43 6.46
CA HIS A 32 2.38 6.60 5.86
C HIS A 32 2.18 8.00 5.30
N ALA A 33 2.52 9.04 6.08
CA ALA A 33 2.37 10.43 5.66
C ALA A 33 3.13 10.75 4.37
N ASN A 34 4.37 10.28 4.24
CA ASN A 34 5.18 10.49 3.03
C ASN A 34 4.64 9.69 1.84
N VAL A 35 4.17 8.46 2.06
CA VAL A 35 3.56 7.63 1.01
C VAL A 35 2.30 8.32 0.48
N LEU A 36 1.42 8.79 1.37
CA LEU A 36 0.20 9.49 0.99
C LEU A 36 0.50 10.81 0.27
N LEU A 37 1.50 11.58 0.74
CA LEU A 37 1.96 12.79 0.05
C LEU A 37 2.51 12.48 -1.35
N ASP A 38 3.35 11.45 -1.51
CA ASP A 38 3.93 11.08 -2.81
C ASP A 38 2.86 10.58 -3.79
N LEU A 39 1.92 9.77 -3.29
CA LEU A 39 0.80 9.21 -4.04
C LEU A 39 -0.16 10.29 -4.56
N THR A 40 -0.38 11.36 -3.77
CA THR A 40 -1.32 12.45 -4.11
C THR A 40 -0.59 13.76 -4.42
N ASN A 41 0.69 13.71 -4.79
CA ASN A 41 1.46 14.90 -5.08
C ASN A 41 0.93 15.57 -6.36
N ALA A 42 0.50 16.83 -6.23
CA ALA A 42 -0.05 17.63 -7.32
C ALA A 42 1.03 18.13 -8.29
N SER A 43 2.30 18.16 -7.87
CA SER A 43 3.36 18.68 -8.70
C SER A 43 3.65 17.76 -9.87
N GLU A 44 3.63 18.33 -11.07
CA GLU A 44 3.99 17.63 -12.31
C GLU A 44 5.51 17.54 -12.52
N THR A 45 6.29 18.33 -11.78
CA THR A 45 7.72 18.48 -12.01
C THR A 45 8.57 18.15 -10.80
N LEU A 46 8.04 18.20 -9.57
CA LEU A 46 8.81 17.98 -8.34
C LEU A 46 8.24 16.82 -7.50
N ASN A 47 9.11 16.10 -6.80
CA ASN A 47 8.74 15.12 -5.78
C ASN A 47 8.44 15.80 -4.43
N ILE A 48 8.08 15.01 -3.41
CA ILE A 48 7.78 15.51 -2.05
C ILE A 48 8.97 16.15 -1.33
N GLU A 49 10.18 16.00 -1.86
CA GLU A 49 11.43 16.60 -1.35
C GLU A 49 11.85 17.84 -2.16
N GLY A 50 11.03 18.29 -3.12
CA GLY A 50 11.34 19.43 -3.99
C GLY A 50 12.37 19.12 -5.09
N ARG A 51 12.63 17.84 -5.41
CA ARG A 51 13.55 17.42 -6.47
C ARG A 51 12.79 17.08 -7.76
N PRO A 52 13.40 17.26 -8.95
CA PRO A 52 12.76 16.90 -10.22
C PRO A 52 12.24 15.46 -10.26
N LEU A 53 11.03 15.27 -10.80
CA LEU A 53 10.47 13.94 -11.02
C LEU A 53 11.25 13.20 -12.10
N THR A 54 11.74 12.01 -11.76
CA THR A 54 12.39 11.10 -12.72
C THR A 54 11.42 10.07 -13.32
N GLN A 55 10.19 10.01 -12.82
CA GLN A 55 9.20 8.97 -13.14
C GLN A 55 7.89 9.54 -13.71
N GLN A 56 7.87 10.80 -14.13
CA GLN A 56 6.67 11.55 -14.52
C GLN A 56 5.87 10.92 -15.67
N PHE A 57 6.53 10.19 -16.58
CA PHE A 57 5.88 9.56 -17.74
C PHE A 57 5.41 8.12 -17.50
N VAL A 58 5.81 7.50 -16.38
CA VAL A 58 5.56 6.07 -16.12
C VAL A 58 4.66 5.83 -14.91
N LEU A 59 4.55 6.79 -13.98
CA LEU A 59 3.72 6.68 -12.79
C LEU A 59 2.70 7.80 -12.73
N ARG A 60 1.41 7.42 -12.78
CA ARG A 60 0.29 8.34 -12.62
C ARG A 60 -0.10 8.44 -11.14
N ARG A 61 -0.08 9.64 -10.60
CA ARG A 61 -0.52 9.95 -9.23
C ARG A 61 -2.03 10.04 -9.11
N VAL A 62 -2.52 9.85 -7.90
CA VAL A 62 -3.92 10.12 -7.55
C VAL A 62 -4.12 11.63 -7.46
N ALA A 63 -5.27 12.12 -7.92
CA ALA A 63 -5.58 13.54 -7.82
C ALA A 63 -5.65 13.99 -6.35
N PRO A 64 -5.15 15.19 -5.99
CA PRO A 64 -5.21 15.67 -4.61
C PRO A 64 -6.63 15.71 -4.01
N ALA A 65 -7.63 15.94 -4.86
CA ALA A 65 -9.05 15.93 -4.46
C ALA A 65 -9.55 14.54 -4.01
N ASP A 66 -8.87 13.46 -4.41
CA ASP A 66 -9.19 12.08 -4.06
C ASP A 66 -8.30 11.53 -2.93
N ARG A 67 -7.58 12.42 -2.22
CA ARG A 67 -6.63 12.04 -1.17
C ARG A 67 -7.27 11.19 -0.06
N SER A 68 -8.51 11.46 0.33
CA SER A 68 -9.19 10.68 1.38
C SER A 68 -9.37 9.21 0.96
N PHE A 69 -9.74 8.95 -0.30
CA PHE A 69 -9.86 7.59 -0.82
C PHE A 69 -8.51 6.88 -0.93
N ALA A 70 -7.43 7.62 -1.20
CA ALA A 70 -6.07 7.08 -1.19
C ALA A 70 -5.60 6.74 0.23
N ASP A 71 -5.93 7.57 1.22
CA ASP A 71 -5.66 7.31 2.64
C ASP A 71 -6.37 6.05 3.12
N GLU A 72 -7.67 5.95 2.83
CA GLU A 72 -8.51 4.76 3.06
C GLU A 72 -7.89 3.48 2.49
N PHE A 73 -7.38 3.53 1.25
CA PHE A 73 -6.67 2.42 0.63
C PHE A 73 -5.42 2.01 1.42
N LEU A 74 -4.58 2.97 1.84
CA LEU A 74 -3.36 2.68 2.60
C LEU A 74 -3.67 2.09 3.98
N LEU A 75 -4.70 2.58 4.65
CA LEU A 75 -5.17 2.08 5.94
C LEU A 75 -5.67 0.64 5.82
N GLU A 76 -6.48 0.33 4.81
CA GLU A 76 -6.97 -1.04 4.58
C GLU A 76 -5.84 -1.99 4.19
N LEU A 77 -4.88 -1.54 3.37
CA LEU A 77 -3.69 -2.30 3.01
C LEU A 77 -2.87 -2.67 4.26
N ALA A 78 -2.61 -1.70 5.14
CA ALA A 78 -1.93 -1.95 6.42
C ALA A 78 -2.72 -2.92 7.31
N ARG A 79 -4.05 -2.75 7.40
CA ARG A 79 -4.93 -3.62 8.18
C ARG A 79 -4.88 -5.07 7.70
N ARG A 80 -5.02 -5.31 6.38
CA ARG A 80 -4.95 -6.65 5.78
C ARG A 80 -3.58 -7.31 5.98
N LEU A 81 -2.50 -6.53 5.86
CA LEU A 81 -1.15 -7.03 6.12
C LEU A 81 -0.94 -7.41 7.58
N LEU A 82 -1.42 -6.61 8.55
CA LEU A 82 -1.35 -6.98 9.96
C LEU A 82 -2.19 -8.22 10.27
N GLY A 83 -3.35 -8.35 9.62
CA GLY A 83 -4.33 -9.42 9.90
C GLY A 83 -5.44 -8.92 10.83
N ARG A 84 -6.43 -9.79 11.07
CA ARG A 84 -7.55 -9.48 11.96
C ARG A 84 -7.07 -9.38 13.40
N CYS A 85 -7.52 -8.34 14.09
CA CYS A 85 -7.46 -8.26 15.54
C CYS A 85 -8.89 -8.39 16.06
N SER A 86 -9.18 -9.44 16.84
CA SER A 86 -10.53 -9.72 17.35
C SER A 86 -11.11 -8.59 18.20
N SER A 87 -10.26 -7.71 18.76
CA SER A 87 -10.67 -6.55 19.55
C SER A 87 -10.85 -5.26 18.73
N VAL A 88 -10.60 -5.29 17.41
CA VAL A 88 -10.59 -4.09 16.57
C VAL A 88 -11.38 -4.35 15.28
N SER A 89 -12.58 -3.78 15.20
CA SER A 89 -13.51 -3.97 14.08
C SER A 89 -13.44 -2.87 13.01
N TRP A 90 -12.40 -2.02 12.98
CA TRP A 90 -12.30 -1.04 11.91
C TRP A 90 -11.87 -1.75 10.62
N ARG A 91 -12.76 -1.72 9.63
CA ARG A 91 -12.53 -2.10 8.23
C ARG A 91 -12.88 -0.87 7.41
N VAL A 92 -12.05 -0.56 6.42
CA VAL A 92 -12.42 0.48 5.46
C VAL A 92 -13.18 -0.20 4.33
N GLU A 93 -14.47 0.12 4.24
CA GLU A 93 -15.36 -0.39 3.20
C GLU A 93 -15.18 0.41 1.91
N LEU A 94 -15.15 -0.28 0.78
CA LEU A 94 -15.12 0.37 -0.52
C LEU A 94 -16.52 0.91 -0.84
N GLY A 95 -16.74 2.20 -0.59
CA GLY A 95 -18.09 2.78 -0.58
C GLY A 95 -18.62 3.31 -1.91
N SER A 96 -17.80 3.39 -2.97
CA SER A 96 -18.23 3.96 -4.26
C SER A 96 -17.33 3.55 -5.43
N ALA A 97 -17.84 3.64 -6.66
CA ALA A 97 -17.06 3.43 -7.89
C ALA A 97 -15.90 4.44 -8.05
N ARG A 98 -16.04 5.66 -7.50
CA ARG A 98 -14.95 6.64 -7.45
C ARG A 98 -13.83 6.17 -6.52
N ALA A 99 -14.17 5.71 -5.31
CA ALA A 99 -13.20 5.12 -4.39
C ALA A 99 -12.52 3.90 -5.01
N ALA A 100 -13.27 3.03 -5.68
CA ALA A 100 -12.75 1.87 -6.40
C ALA A 100 -11.70 2.27 -7.45
N SER A 101 -12.00 3.29 -8.25
CA SER A 101 -11.07 3.79 -9.28
C SER A 101 -9.77 4.31 -8.65
N VAL A 102 -9.89 5.02 -7.52
CA VAL A 102 -8.73 5.54 -6.77
C VAL A 102 -7.90 4.41 -6.18
N TRP A 103 -8.52 3.37 -5.63
CA TRP A 103 -7.81 2.21 -5.08
C TRP A 103 -7.02 1.46 -6.16
N MET A 104 -7.59 1.28 -7.35
CA MET A 104 -6.88 0.70 -8.49
C MET A 104 -5.68 1.56 -8.91
N MET A 105 -5.86 2.88 -8.99
CA MET A 105 -4.76 3.81 -9.31
C MET A 105 -3.67 3.80 -8.24
N ALA A 106 -4.03 3.80 -6.97
CA ALA A 106 -3.10 3.76 -5.84
C ALA A 106 -2.28 2.46 -5.83
N SER A 107 -2.93 1.31 -6.02
CA SER A 107 -2.27 0.01 -6.18
C SER A 107 -1.21 0.05 -7.28
N LYS A 108 -1.60 0.50 -8.48
CA LYS A 108 -0.69 0.58 -9.64
C LYS A 108 0.48 1.55 -9.41
N TYR A 109 0.22 2.68 -8.76
CA TYR A 109 1.27 3.64 -8.42
C TYR A 109 2.29 3.04 -7.46
N LEU A 110 1.83 2.39 -6.38
CA LEU A 110 2.72 1.79 -5.38
C LEU A 110 3.48 0.59 -5.93
N ASP A 111 2.86 -0.25 -6.74
CA ASP A 111 3.54 -1.41 -7.33
C ASP A 111 4.78 -1.00 -8.14
N GLY A 112 4.71 0.11 -8.86
CA GLY A 112 5.84 0.71 -9.58
C GLY A 112 6.84 1.50 -8.71
N ARG A 113 6.54 1.71 -7.43
CA ARG A 113 7.43 2.41 -6.47
C ARG A 113 8.18 1.46 -5.56
N ILE A 114 7.54 0.35 -5.15
CA ILE A 114 8.12 -0.66 -4.27
C ILE A 114 9.41 -1.19 -4.87
N GLN A 115 10.49 -1.07 -4.12
CA GLN A 115 11.77 -1.71 -4.43
C GLN A 115 12.14 -2.70 -3.33
N SER A 116 12.38 -3.94 -3.73
CA SER A 116 12.75 -5.04 -2.85
C SER A 116 14.10 -5.67 -3.17
N THR A 117 14.70 -5.33 -4.31
CA THR A 117 16.05 -5.77 -4.68
C THR A 117 16.95 -4.57 -5.01
N PRO A 118 18.27 -4.68 -4.74
CA PRO A 118 19.22 -3.61 -5.09
C PRO A 118 19.25 -3.30 -6.59
N ASP A 119 19.02 -4.30 -7.44
CA ASP A 119 19.08 -4.16 -8.90
C ASP A 119 17.95 -3.29 -9.46
N GLN A 120 16.82 -3.17 -8.75
CA GLN A 120 15.72 -2.31 -9.17
C GLN A 120 16.07 -0.82 -9.14
N LYS A 121 16.93 -0.41 -8.20
CA LYS A 121 17.56 0.92 -8.15
C LYS A 121 18.96 0.83 -7.56
N PRO A 122 19.99 0.61 -8.40
CA PRO A 122 21.37 0.54 -7.95
C PRO A 122 21.77 1.77 -7.13
N GLY A 123 22.43 1.54 -5.99
CA GLY A 123 22.86 2.60 -5.07
C GLY A 123 21.80 3.06 -4.04
N ARG A 124 20.60 2.47 -4.03
CA ARG A 124 19.59 2.70 -2.99
C ARG A 124 19.35 1.42 -2.18
N THR A 125 19.25 1.56 -0.86
CA THR A 125 18.76 0.48 0.00
C THR A 125 17.33 0.13 -0.39
N PRO A 126 16.98 -1.17 -0.59
CA PRO A 126 15.60 -1.59 -0.81
C PRO A 126 14.67 -1.12 0.30
N ASP A 127 13.39 -0.91 -0.04
CA ASP A 127 12.40 -0.41 0.91
C ASP A 127 12.08 -1.42 2.01
N MET A 128 12.08 -2.71 1.63
CA MET A 128 11.78 -3.88 2.45
C MET A 128 12.37 -5.14 1.80
N SER A 129 12.27 -6.30 2.46
CA SER A 129 12.73 -7.57 1.89
C SER A 129 11.85 -8.04 0.72
N VAL A 130 12.33 -9.02 -0.04
CA VAL A 130 11.59 -9.62 -1.16
C VAL A 130 10.27 -10.23 -0.68
N GLU A 131 10.27 -10.90 0.46
CA GLU A 131 9.09 -11.56 1.04
C GLU A 131 8.07 -10.53 1.52
N ALA A 132 8.53 -9.45 2.16
CA ALA A 132 7.67 -8.36 2.60
C ALA A 132 7.02 -7.65 1.40
N ALA A 133 7.81 -7.38 0.35
CA ALA A 133 7.29 -6.78 -0.88
C ALA A 133 6.32 -7.70 -1.61
N ALA A 134 6.61 -9.00 -1.68
CA ALA A 134 5.70 -9.99 -2.27
C ALA A 134 4.35 -9.99 -1.55
N ALA A 135 4.36 -9.96 -0.21
CA ALA A 135 3.14 -9.91 0.56
C ALA A 135 2.36 -8.60 0.34
N MET A 136 3.06 -7.46 0.29
CA MET A 136 2.44 -6.17 0.00
C MET A 136 1.78 -6.15 -1.39
N LYS A 137 2.48 -6.64 -2.42
CA LYS A 137 1.97 -6.72 -3.78
C LYS A 137 0.77 -7.67 -3.90
N ALA A 138 0.80 -8.82 -3.21
CA ALA A 138 -0.31 -9.77 -3.22
C ALA A 138 -1.59 -9.17 -2.62
N VAL A 139 -1.48 -8.47 -1.49
CA VAL A 139 -2.63 -7.79 -0.86
C VAL A 139 -3.16 -6.65 -1.73
N MET A 140 -2.27 -5.84 -2.34
CA MET A 140 -2.69 -4.81 -3.29
C MET A 140 -3.44 -5.40 -4.49
N ALA A 141 -2.99 -6.54 -5.03
CA ALA A 141 -3.65 -7.22 -6.14
C ALA A 141 -5.06 -7.71 -5.76
N GLU A 142 -5.24 -8.27 -4.55
CA GLU A 142 -6.56 -8.64 -4.03
C GLU A 142 -7.50 -7.42 -3.87
N MET A 143 -6.99 -6.33 -3.30
CA MET A 143 -7.75 -5.09 -3.15
C MET A 143 -8.14 -4.50 -4.51
N GLN A 144 -7.23 -4.57 -5.49
CA GLN A 144 -7.48 -4.14 -6.85
C GLN A 144 -8.55 -5.00 -7.53
N ALA A 145 -8.56 -6.33 -7.32
CA ALA A 145 -9.61 -7.20 -7.83
C ALA A 145 -10.97 -6.88 -7.20
N SER A 146 -11.00 -6.61 -5.89
CA SER A 146 -12.21 -6.18 -5.18
C SER A 146 -12.74 -4.85 -5.72
N ALA A 147 -11.85 -3.90 -6.00
CA ALA A 147 -12.21 -2.61 -6.57
C ALA A 147 -12.70 -2.73 -8.02
N ALA A 148 -12.05 -3.56 -8.84
CA ALA A 148 -12.46 -3.80 -10.23
C ALA A 148 -13.87 -4.41 -10.32
N ALA A 149 -14.29 -5.21 -9.34
CA ALA A 149 -15.64 -5.77 -9.31
C ALA A 149 -16.75 -4.74 -9.03
N MET A 150 -16.40 -3.50 -8.64
CA MET A 150 -17.33 -2.43 -8.30
C MET A 150 -17.54 -1.41 -9.44
N ILE A 151 -16.77 -1.51 -10.52
CA ILE A 151 -16.76 -0.58 -11.67
C ILE A 151 -17.20 -1.33 -12.91
#